data_AF-A0A2V8CD08-F1
#
_entry.id   AF-A0A2V8CD08-F1
#
_cell.length_a   1.000
_cell.length_b   1.000
_cell.length_c   1.000
_cell.angle_alpha   90.00
_cell.angle_beta   90.00
_cell.angle_gamma   90.00
#
_symmetry.space_group_name_H-M   'P 1'
#
loop_
_entity.id
_entity.type
_entity.pdbx_description
1 polymer ?
#
loop_
_entity_poly.entity_id
_entity_poly.type
_entity_poly.pdbx_seq_one_letter_code
_entity_poly.pdbx_strand_id
1 'polypeptide(L)' 'MPRSKGIVVGFWIVTALLCLQMGFTAYAQLRLPQVAEMFMHLGLPDYFRVELSWAKLLGVALLLAP' A
#
# COMPACT_ATOMS: atom_id res chain seq x y z
N MET A 1 -29.89 -1.69 -7.64
CA MET A 1 -29.37 -1.84 -9.02
C MET A 1 -28.45 -3.06 -9.07
N PRO A 2 -28.76 -4.09 -9.88
CA PRO A 2 -27.85 -5.22 -10.03
C PRO A 2 -26.57 -4.74 -10.75
N ARG A 3 -25.41 -4.87 -10.11
CA ARG A 3 -24.12 -4.58 -10.74
C ARG A 3 -23.82 -5.62 -11.80
N SER A 4 -23.35 -5.20 -12.98
CA SER A 4 -22.93 -6.14 -14.02
C SER A 4 -21.65 -6.88 -13.58
N LYS A 5 -21.50 -8.13 -13.99
CA LYS A 5 -20.33 -8.96 -13.65
C LYS A 5 -19.00 -8.29 -14.06
N GLY A 6 -19.00 -7.59 -15.19
CA GLY A 6 -17.82 -6.85 -15.67
C GLY A 6 -17.39 -5.72 -14.72
N ILE A 7 -18.33 -4.99 -14.13
CA ILE A 7 -18.01 -3.93 -13.15
C ILE A 7 -17.37 -4.53 -11.90
N VAL A 8 -17.89 -5.68 -11.44
CA VAL A 8 -17.34 -6.37 -10.25
C VAL A 8 -15.91 -6.86 -10.52
N VAL A 9 -15.67 -7.48 -11.68
CA VAL A 9 -14.32 -7.94 -12.06
C VAL A 9 -13.36 -6.75 -12.20
N GLY A 10 -13.76 -5.69 -12.88
CA GLY A 10 -12.94 -4.49 -13.03
C GLY A 10 -12.58 -3.86 -11.68
N PHE A 11 -13.54 -3.77 -10.77
CA PHE A 11 -13.32 -3.30 -9.39
C PHE A 11 -12.25 -4.12 -8.67
N TRP A 12 -12.35 -5.46 -8.70
CA TRP A 12 -11.39 -6.32 -8.01
C TRP A 12 -10.00 -6.30 -8.64
N ILE A 13 -9.90 -6.17 -9.97
CA ILE A 13 -8.61 -6.01 -10.66
C ILE A 13 -7.91 -4.74 -10.19
N VAL A 14 -8.61 -3.60 -10.21
CA VAL A 14 -8.04 -2.32 -9.77
C VAL A 14 -7.68 -2.37 -8.28
N THR A 15 -8.52 -2.99 -7.46
CA THR A 15 -8.25 -3.17 -6.02
C THR A 15 -7.01 -4.01 -5.77
N ALA A 16 -6.84 -5.13 -6.48
CA ALA A 16 -5.66 -5.98 -6.37
C ALA A 16 -4.39 -5.26 -6.83
N LEU A 17 -4.46 -4.50 -7.93
CA LEU A 17 -3.33 -3.69 -8.42
C LEU A 17 -2.92 -2.61 -7.41
N LEU A 18 -3.90 -1.91 -6.83
CA LEU A 18 -3.66 -0.92 -5.77
C LEU A 18 -3.01 -1.58 -4.55
N CYS A 19 -3.52 -2.73 -4.11
CA CYS A 19 -2.97 -3.47 -2.99
C CYS A 19 -1.53 -3.93 -3.24
N LEU A 20 -1.23 -4.40 -4.45
CA LEU A 20 0.12 -4.78 -4.85
C LEU A 20 1.07 -3.58 -4.81
N GLN A 21 0.65 -2.43 -5.35
CA GLN A 21 1.43 -1.20 -5.33
C GLN A 21 1.68 -0.73 -3.88
N MET A 22 0.67 -0.75 -3.02
CA MET A 22 0.82 -0.42 -1.60
C MET A 22 1.80 -1.37 -0.90
N GLY A 23 1.67 -2.69 -1.11
CA GLY A 23 2.57 -3.70 -0.55
C GLY A 23 4.02 -3.52 -0.99
N PHE A 24 4.26 -3.24 -2.28
CA PHE A 24 5.58 -2.92 -2.79
C PHE A 24 6.19 -1.68 -2.12
N THR A 25 5.40 -0.60 -1.97
CA THR A 25 5.90 0.62 -1.32
C THR A 25 6.20 0.40 0.17
N ALA A 26 5.40 -0.42 0.87
CA ALA A 26 5.66 -0.77 2.27
C ALA A 26 6.95 -1.58 2.42
N TYR A 27 7.19 -2.55 1.52
CA TYR A 27 8.45 -3.29 1.46
C TYR A 27 9.64 -2.38 1.20
N ALA A 28 9.53 -1.48 0.22
CA ALA A 28 10.60 -0.54 -0.14
C ALA A 28 10.97 0.36 1.05
N GLN A 29 9.96 0.92 1.74
CA GLN A 29 10.16 1.74 2.94
C GLN A 29 10.84 0.99 4.10
N LEU A 30 10.66 -0.33 4.21
CA LEU A 30 11.26 -1.14 5.26
C LEU A 30 12.67 -1.66 4.92
N ARG A 31 12.95 -1.94 3.64
CA ARG A 31 14.13 -2.73 3.23
C ARG A 31 15.11 -2.00 2.33
N LEU A 32 14.71 -0.92 1.66
CA LEU A 32 15.61 -0.17 0.79
C LEU A 32 16.16 1.07 1.54
N PRO A 33 17.48 1.15 1.77
CA PRO A 33 18.07 2.29 2.46
C PRO A 33 17.92 3.60 1.68
N GLN A 34 17.88 3.55 0.34
CA GLN A 34 17.63 4.74 -0.49
C GLN A 34 16.28 5.38 -0.18
N VAL A 35 15.27 4.58 0.17
CA VAL A 35 13.94 5.10 0.55
C VAL A 35 13.99 5.73 1.94
N ALA A 36 14.72 5.13 2.88
CA ALA A 36 14.92 5.71 4.21
C ALA A 36 15.65 7.06 4.12
N GLU A 37 16.69 7.16 3.31
CA GLU A 37 17.39 8.42 3.03
C GLU A 37 16.43 9.48 2.48
N MET A 38 15.56 9.13 1.53
CA MET A 38 14.55 10.07 1.01
C MET A 38 13.59 10.57 2.07
N PHE A 39 13.16 9.72 3.01
CA PHE A 39 12.36 10.16 4.15
C PHE A 39 13.13 11.11 5.07
N MET A 40 14.42 10.86 5.31
CA MET A 40 15.28 11.77 6.06
C MET A 40 15.48 13.12 5.34
N HIS A 41 15.64 13.12 4.02
CA HIS A 41 15.73 14.35 3.21
C HIS A 41 14.45 15.18 3.28
N LEU A 42 13.29 14.54 3.49
CA LEU A 42 12.01 15.21 3.73
C LEU A 42 11.86 15.71 5.18
N GLY A 43 12.86 15.49 6.05
CA GLY A 43 12.82 15.83 7.47
C GLY A 43 11.95 14.91 8.32
N LEU A 44 11.58 13.73 7.80
CA LEU A 44 10.77 12.76 8.53
C LEU A 44 11.64 11.88 9.43
N PRO A 45 11.17 11.54 10.66
CA PRO A 45 11.88 10.61 11.53
C PRO A 45 11.95 9.19 10.95
N ASP A 46 13.01 8.45 11.27
CA ASP A 46 13.20 7.09 10.73
C ASP A 46 12.09 6.10 11.15
N TYR A 47 11.51 6.26 12.34
CA TYR A 47 10.41 5.40 12.79
C TYR A 47 9.10 5.64 12.00
N PHE A 48 8.89 6.84 11.44
CA PHE A 48 7.67 7.18 10.72
C PHE A 48 7.46 6.30 9.48
N ARG A 49 8.55 5.96 8.77
CA ARG A 49 8.44 5.04 7.61
C ARG A 49 7.97 3.65 8.03
N VAL A 50 8.33 3.20 9.23
CA VAL A 50 7.94 1.88 9.75
C VAL A 50 6.46 1.88 10.10
N GLU A 51 5.98 2.92 10.80
CA GLU A 51 4.55 3.10 11.11
C GLU A 51 3.72 3.21 9.83
N LEU A 52 4.19 3.99 8.85
CA LEU A 52 3.54 4.15 7.56
C LEU A 52 3.46 2.82 6.79
N SER A 53 4.53 2.02 6.79
CA SER A 53 4.53 0.70 6.17
C SER A 53 3.51 -0.23 6.82
N TRP A 54 3.43 -0.26 8.16
CA TRP A 54 2.42 -1.05 8.86
C TRP A 54 1.00 -0.59 8.55
N ALA A 55 0.75 0.73 8.51
CA ALA A 55 -0.53 1.28 8.12
C ALA A 55 -0.94 0.86 6.69
N LYS A 56 0.01 0.82 5.74
CA LYS A 56 -0.23 0.30 4.39
C LYS A 56 -0.61 -1.18 4.39
N LEU A 57 0.10 -2.01 5.15
CA LEU A 57 -0.19 -3.45 5.24
C LEU A 57 -1.57 -3.71 5.85
N LEU A 58 -1.95 -2.96 6.90
CA LEU A 58 -3.28 -3.01 7.49
C LEU A 58 -4.36 -2.57 6.48
N GLY A 59 -4.10 -1.48 5.74
CA GLY A 59 -5.00 -1.02 4.68
C GLY A 59 -5.21 -2.07 3.59
N VAL A 60 -4.14 -2.74 3.14
CA VAL A 60 -4.24 -3.85 2.18
C VAL A 60 -5.07 -5.00 2.74
N ALA A 61 -4.83 -5.41 3.99
CA ALA A 61 -5.58 -6.48 4.62
C ALA A 61 -7.09 -6.15 4.71
N LEU A 62 -7.43 -4.90 5.04
CA LEU A 62 -8.83 -4.44 5.10
C LEU A 62 -9.48 -4.31 3.72
N LEU A 63 -8.73 -3.89 2.69
CA LEU A 63 -9.26 -3.77 1.33
C LEU A 63 -9.51 -5.12 0.66
N LEU A 64 -8.74 -6.14 1.02
CA LEU A 64 -8.91 -7.52 0.54
C LEU A 64 -9.88 -8.33 1.40
N ALA A 65 -10.24 -7.83 2.59
CA ALA A 65 -11.31 -8.41 3.38
C ALA A 65 -12.65 -8.27 2.64
N PRO A 66 -13.47 -9.33 2.56
CA PRO A 66 -14.75 -9.32 1.86
C PRO A 66 -15.84 -8.51 2.55
#